data_AF-A0A1H9RV12-F1
#
_entry.id   AF-A0A1H9RV12-F1
#
_cell.length_a   1.000
_cell.length_b   1.000
_cell.length_c   1.000
_cell.angle_alpha   90.00
_cell.angle_beta   90.00
_cell.angle_gamma   90.00
#
_symmetry.space_group_name_H-M   'P 1'
#
loop_
_entity.id
_entity.type
_entity.pdbx_description
1 polymer ?
#
loop_
_entity_poly.entity_id
_entity_poly.type
_entity_poly.pdbx_seq_one_letter_code
_entity_poly.pdbx_strand_id
1 'polypeptide(L)'
;MNEIIKKDNDYKKWISEVSRRFKSSQIKAAIKANDEMIRFYWSLGHDMDEKKVTYSWGSHFYAQISADLKKELPDVKSFSPRNLLYMHQFYRLFPITQQLVSQNDIDNEIFMIPWGHIVQIINKCKDDQERALFYIHKTIENNWSRAVLLNFLDTDLYERQGKVLFVTLHAS
;
A
#
# COMPACT_ATOMS: atom_id res chain seq x y z
N MET A 1 47.63 21.21 -1.09
CA MET A 1 46.31 21.79 -0.76
C MET A 1 45.15 20.78 -0.70
N ASN A 2 45.24 19.58 -1.32
CA ASN A 2 44.13 18.61 -1.36
C ASN A 2 43.93 17.70 -0.12
N GLU A 3 44.90 17.60 0.79
CA GLU A 3 44.75 16.74 1.99
C GLU A 3 44.12 17.42 3.21
N ILE A 4 44.16 18.77 3.26
CA ILE A 4 43.73 19.54 4.43
C ILE A 4 42.18 19.55 4.55
N ILE A 5 41.47 19.61 3.42
CA ILE A 5 40.00 19.66 3.39
C ILE A 5 39.38 18.38 3.98
N LYS A 6 40.01 17.21 3.81
CA LYS A 6 39.50 15.92 4.33
C LYS A 6 39.64 15.77 5.86
N LYS A 7 40.51 16.55 6.51
CA LYS A 7 40.75 16.48 7.97
C LYS A 7 39.99 17.53 8.76
N ASP A 8 39.42 18.52 8.09
CA ASP A 8 38.60 19.53 8.74
C ASP A 8 37.32 18.90 9.32
N ASN A 9 37.15 19.04 10.63
CA ASN A 9 35.98 18.53 11.35
C ASN A 9 34.69 19.19 10.85
N ASP A 10 34.76 20.44 10.39
CA ASP A 10 33.62 21.17 9.87
C ASP A 10 33.22 20.68 8.48
N TYR A 11 34.19 20.32 7.63
CA TYR A 11 33.92 19.65 6.36
C TYR A 11 33.26 18.27 6.56
N LYS A 12 33.75 17.46 7.50
CA LYS A 12 33.15 16.14 7.80
C LYS A 12 31.72 16.26 8.32
N LYS A 13 31.47 17.22 9.22
CA LYS A 13 30.11 17.53 9.71
C LYS A 13 29.21 17.98 8.57
N TRP A 14 29.69 18.87 7.70
CA TRP A 14 28.93 19.35 6.55
C TRP A 14 28.57 18.21 5.58
N ILE A 15 29.51 17.32 5.24
CA ILE A 15 29.24 16.15 4.40
C ILE A 15 28.23 15.19 5.05
N SER A 16 28.29 15.01 6.37
CA SER A 16 27.34 14.19 7.12
C SER A 16 25.92 14.79 7.05
N GLU A 17 25.81 16.10 7.18
CA GLU A 17 24.55 16.84 7.08
C GLU A 17 23.98 16.83 5.65
N VAL A 18 24.81 17.01 4.62
CA VAL A 18 24.40 16.84 3.21
C VAL A 18 23.88 15.42 2.97
N SER A 19 24.59 14.40 3.46
CA SER A 19 24.19 13.00 3.32
C SER A 19 22.85 12.72 4.00
N ARG A 20 22.62 13.30 5.20
CA ARG A 20 21.35 13.18 5.93
C ARG A 20 20.20 13.83 5.15
N ARG A 21 20.39 15.05 4.63
CA ARG A 21 19.39 15.74 3.81
C ARG A 21 19.08 14.98 2.53
N PHE A 22 20.09 14.46 1.84
CA PHE A 22 19.91 13.65 0.64
C PHE A 22 19.08 12.39 0.92
N LYS A 23 19.42 11.62 1.96
CA LYS A 23 18.64 10.44 2.38
C LYS A 23 17.20 10.79 2.73
N SER A 24 16.98 11.91 3.43
CA SER A 24 15.64 12.39 3.73
C SER A 24 14.84 12.73 2.46
N SER A 25 15.46 13.40 1.48
CA SER A 25 14.83 13.67 0.19
C SER A 25 14.47 12.39 -0.58
N GLN A 26 15.34 11.38 -0.57
CA GLN A 26 15.05 10.08 -1.18
C GLN A 26 13.84 9.39 -0.53
N ILE A 27 13.75 9.41 0.80
CA ILE A 27 12.60 8.85 1.54
C ILE A 27 11.32 9.57 1.15
N LYS A 28 11.32 10.91 1.10
CA LYS A 28 10.14 11.71 0.70
C LYS A 28 9.69 11.37 -0.72
N ALA A 29 10.64 11.28 -1.66
CA ALA A 29 10.34 10.90 -3.04
C ALA A 29 9.73 9.48 -3.12
N ALA A 30 10.30 8.53 -2.38
CA ALA A 30 9.79 7.16 -2.35
C ALA A 30 8.37 7.08 -1.75
N ILE A 31 8.08 7.83 -0.69
CA ILE A 31 6.72 7.89 -0.10
C ILE A 31 5.72 8.42 -1.12
N LYS A 32 6.05 9.52 -1.82
CA LYS A 32 5.13 10.11 -2.79
C LYS A 32 4.91 9.21 -4.01
N ALA A 33 5.97 8.54 -4.47
CA ALA A 33 5.86 7.55 -5.53
C ALA A 33 5.02 6.33 -5.10
N ASN A 34 5.15 5.87 -3.85
CA ASN A 34 4.32 4.80 -3.31
C ASN A 34 2.85 5.21 -3.28
N ASP A 35 2.52 6.38 -2.70
CA ASP A 35 1.16 6.94 -2.63
C ASP A 35 0.48 6.92 -4.01
N GLU A 36 1.14 7.46 -5.03
CA GLU A 36 0.62 7.47 -6.40
C GLU A 36 0.39 6.05 -6.95
N MET A 37 1.35 5.15 -6.73
CA MET A 37 1.24 3.76 -7.19
C MET A 37 0.11 3.00 -6.50
N ILE A 38 -0.11 3.18 -5.20
CA ILE A 38 -1.21 2.50 -4.49
C ILE A 38 -2.57 3.07 -4.92
N ARG A 39 -2.67 4.39 -5.14
CA ARG A 39 -3.89 5.01 -5.69
C ARG A 39 -4.22 4.47 -7.07
N PHE A 40 -3.22 4.38 -7.95
CA PHE A 40 -3.39 3.80 -9.27
C PHE A 40 -3.82 2.32 -9.23
N TYR A 41 -3.23 1.52 -8.33
CA TYR A 41 -3.63 0.12 -8.16
C TYR A 41 -5.06 -0.02 -7.64
N TRP A 42 -5.48 0.86 -6.73
CA TRP A 42 -6.86 0.91 -6.26
C TRP A 42 -7.82 1.28 -7.40
N SER A 43 -7.51 2.33 -8.17
CA SER A 43 -8.37 2.78 -9.27
C SER A 43 -8.48 1.76 -10.40
N LEU A 44 -7.38 1.07 -10.74
CA LEU A 44 -7.43 -0.03 -11.70
C LEU A 44 -8.27 -1.20 -11.19
N GLY A 45 -8.26 -1.44 -9.88
CA GLY A 45 -9.15 -2.39 -9.22
C GLY A 45 -10.63 -2.05 -9.41
N HIS A 46 -10.98 -0.77 -9.23
CA HIS A 46 -12.32 -0.24 -9.50
C HIS A 46 -12.73 -0.43 -10.96
N ASP A 47 -11.88 -0.03 -11.91
CA ASP A 47 -12.15 -0.15 -13.34
C ASP A 47 -12.42 -1.61 -13.74
N MET A 48 -11.67 -2.55 -13.16
CA MET A 48 -11.85 -3.98 -13.40
C MET A 48 -13.20 -4.50 -12.87
N ASP A 49 -13.64 -4.03 -11.70
CA ASP A 49 -14.93 -4.44 -11.11
C ASP A 49 -16.10 -3.94 -11.98
N GLU A 50 -16.09 -2.67 -12.39
CA GLU A 50 -17.11 -2.09 -13.28
C GLU A 50 -17.18 -2.80 -14.65
N LYS A 51 -16.01 -3.08 -15.24
CA LYS A 51 -15.95 -3.75 -16.54
C LYS A 51 -16.43 -5.20 -16.45
N LYS A 52 -16.18 -5.88 -15.34
CA LYS A 52 -16.66 -7.26 -15.10
C LYS A 52 -18.19 -7.31 -14.93
N VAL A 53 -18.79 -6.30 -14.29
CA VAL A 53 -20.26 -6.15 -14.24
C VAL A 53 -20.82 -5.95 -15.64
N THR A 54 -20.17 -5.11 -16.44
CA THR A 54 -20.62 -4.76 -17.79
C THR A 54 -20.42 -5.90 -18.80
N TYR A 55 -19.38 -6.70 -18.63
CA TYR A 55 -19.01 -7.74 -19.57
C TYR A 55 -18.61 -9.02 -18.82
N SER A 56 -19.30 -10.13 -19.09
CA SER A 56 -19.04 -11.43 -18.43
C SER A 56 -17.75 -12.11 -18.92
N TRP A 57 -16.57 -11.55 -18.61
CA TRP A 57 -15.27 -11.97 -19.17
C TRP A 57 -14.70 -13.31 -18.66
N GLY A 58 -15.54 -14.15 -18.03
CA GLY A 58 -15.20 -15.54 -17.69
C GLY A 58 -13.90 -15.74 -16.90
N SER A 59 -13.37 -16.96 -16.93
CA SER A 59 -12.18 -17.38 -16.18
C SER A 59 -10.86 -16.79 -16.68
N HIS A 60 -10.84 -16.11 -17.82
CA HIS A 60 -9.61 -15.63 -18.49
C HIS A 60 -9.39 -14.11 -18.36
N PHE A 61 -10.27 -13.39 -17.66
CA PHE A 61 -10.25 -11.92 -17.52
C PHE A 61 -8.86 -11.33 -17.21
N TYR A 62 -8.22 -11.75 -16.12
CA TYR A 62 -6.92 -11.20 -15.71
C TYR A 62 -5.77 -11.61 -16.63
N ALA A 63 -5.86 -12.79 -17.27
CA ALA A 63 -4.85 -13.25 -18.21
C ALA A 63 -4.86 -12.37 -19.47
N GLN A 64 -6.06 -12.05 -19.97
CA GLN A 64 -6.24 -11.16 -21.11
C GLN A 64 -5.74 -9.74 -20.82
N ILE A 65 -6.20 -9.12 -19.73
CA ILE A 65 -5.75 -7.77 -19.34
C ILE A 65 -4.23 -7.72 -19.15
N SER A 66 -3.64 -8.75 -18.52
CA SER A 66 -2.19 -8.83 -18.36
C SER A 66 -1.45 -8.86 -19.70
N ALA A 67 -1.95 -9.63 -20.67
CA ALA A 67 -1.35 -9.71 -21.99
C ALA A 67 -1.45 -8.37 -22.74
N ASP A 68 -2.61 -7.73 -22.70
CA ASP A 68 -2.86 -6.45 -23.36
C ASP A 68 -2.03 -5.32 -22.73
N LEU A 69 -2.00 -5.21 -21.40
CA LEU A 69 -1.19 -4.21 -20.71
C LEU A 69 0.31 -4.41 -20.94
N LYS A 70 0.80 -5.65 -21.05
CA LYS A 70 2.21 -5.91 -21.39
C LYS A 70 2.54 -5.51 -22.82
N LYS A 71 1.58 -5.55 -23.74
CA LYS A 71 1.78 -5.11 -25.11
C LYS A 71 1.88 -3.58 -25.19
N GLU A 72 1.02 -2.88 -24.46
CA GLU A 72 1.01 -1.41 -24.40
C GLU A 72 2.16 -0.85 -23.55
N LEU A 73 2.55 -1.56 -22.49
CA LEU A 73 3.55 -1.14 -21.49
C LEU A 73 4.61 -2.25 -21.28
N PRO A 74 5.46 -2.52 -22.29
CA PRO A 74 6.37 -3.68 -22.26
C PRO A 74 7.42 -3.65 -21.14
N ASP A 75 7.83 -2.46 -20.70
CA ASP A 75 8.82 -2.30 -19.63
C ASP A 75 8.22 -2.46 -18.22
N VAL A 76 6.89 -2.49 -18.11
CA VAL A 76 6.18 -2.51 -16.83
C VAL A 76 5.87 -3.95 -16.39
N LYS A 77 6.52 -4.39 -15.31
CA LYS A 77 6.38 -5.77 -14.79
C LYS A 77 5.27 -5.94 -13.76
N SER A 78 4.62 -4.86 -13.33
CA SER A 78 3.61 -4.89 -12.28
C SER A 78 2.28 -5.52 -12.71
N PHE A 79 2.01 -5.69 -14.01
CA PHE A 79 0.72 -6.18 -14.52
C PHE A 79 0.67 -7.68 -14.78
N SER A 80 1.14 -8.50 -13.84
CA SER A 80 0.89 -9.95 -13.90
C SER A 80 -0.57 -10.28 -13.57
N PRO A 81 -1.14 -11.40 -14.05
CA PRO A 81 -2.54 -11.76 -13.77
C PRO A 81 -2.84 -11.83 -12.27
N ARG A 82 -1.90 -12.36 -11.48
CA ARG A 82 -2.02 -12.42 -10.02
C ARG A 82 -2.00 -11.03 -9.38
N ASN A 83 -1.16 -10.12 -9.86
CA ASN A 83 -1.11 -8.77 -9.29
C ASN A 83 -2.37 -7.97 -9.64
N LEU A 84 -2.93 -8.15 -10.85
CA LEU A 84 -4.24 -7.59 -11.22
C LEU A 84 -5.37 -8.12 -10.33
N LEU A 85 -5.36 -9.42 -10.02
CA LEU A 85 -6.29 -9.97 -9.03
C LEU A 85 -6.15 -9.29 -7.66
N TYR A 86 -4.91 -9.04 -7.19
CA TYR A 86 -4.71 -8.32 -5.93
C TYR A 86 -5.18 -6.87 -6.00
N MET A 87 -4.97 -6.15 -7.11
CA MET A 87 -5.50 -4.80 -7.31
C MET A 87 -7.02 -4.78 -7.25
N HIS A 88 -7.67 -5.77 -7.87
CA HIS A 88 -9.13 -5.91 -7.81
C HIS A 88 -9.62 -6.23 -6.40
N GLN A 89 -8.98 -7.16 -5.70
CA GLN A 89 -9.30 -7.48 -4.30
C GLN A 89 -9.07 -6.29 -3.38
N PHE A 90 -8.04 -5.49 -3.65
CA PHE A 90 -7.73 -4.29 -2.90
C PHE A 90 -8.88 -3.28 -2.98
N TYR A 91 -9.37 -2.99 -4.19
CA TYR A 91 -10.57 -2.16 -4.37
C TYR A 91 -11.78 -2.72 -3.63
N ARG A 92 -12.07 -4.03 -3.79
CA ARG A 92 -13.24 -4.65 -3.17
C ARG A 92 -13.21 -4.68 -1.65
N LEU A 93 -12.03 -4.82 -1.04
CA LEU A 93 -11.87 -4.84 0.41
C LEU A 93 -11.97 -3.43 1.01
N PHE A 94 -11.64 -2.41 0.22
CA PHE A 94 -11.71 -1.01 0.62
C PHE A 94 -12.41 -0.22 -0.48
N PRO A 95 -13.75 -0.30 -0.60
CA PRO A 95 -14.52 0.47 -1.57
C PRO A 95 -14.60 1.93 -1.09
N ILE A 96 -13.46 2.62 -1.11
CA ILE A 96 -13.32 4.03 -0.75
C ILE A 96 -14.04 4.83 -1.84
N THR A 97 -15.10 5.55 -1.52
CA THR A 97 -15.73 6.40 -2.53
C THR A 97 -14.85 7.62 -2.78
N GLN A 98 -14.70 8.07 -4.03
CA GLN A 98 -13.91 9.27 -4.36
C GLN A 98 -14.36 10.52 -3.57
N GLN A 99 -15.61 10.57 -3.12
CA GLN A 99 -16.13 11.63 -2.24
C GLN A 99 -15.57 11.56 -0.80
N LEU A 100 -15.24 10.37 -0.29
CA LEU A 100 -14.72 10.17 1.07
C LEU A 100 -13.20 10.36 1.19
N VAL A 101 -12.45 10.19 0.08
CA VAL A 101 -10.99 10.46 0.01
C VAL A 101 -10.66 11.91 0.43
N SER A 102 -11.64 12.82 0.31
CA SER A 102 -11.48 14.23 0.68
C SER A 102 -11.92 14.56 2.11
N GLN A 103 -12.48 13.61 2.88
CA GLN A 103 -13.15 13.91 4.17
C GLN A 103 -12.70 13.04 5.36
N ASN A 104 -12.10 11.87 5.14
CA ASN A 104 -11.58 11.03 6.23
C ASN A 104 -10.06 10.82 6.09
N ASP A 105 -9.30 11.21 7.12
CA ASP A 105 -7.84 11.01 7.18
C ASP A 105 -7.44 9.52 7.04
N ILE A 106 -8.30 8.63 7.54
CA ILE A 106 -8.14 7.17 7.50
C ILE A 106 -8.08 6.61 6.07
N ASP A 107 -8.87 7.18 5.15
CA ASP A 107 -8.91 6.72 3.76
C ASP A 107 -7.65 7.12 2.99
N ASN A 108 -6.93 8.15 3.45
CA ASN A 108 -5.65 8.57 2.86
C ASN A 108 -4.46 7.77 3.41
N GLU A 109 -4.57 7.29 4.65
CA GLU A 109 -3.53 6.53 5.34
C GLU A 109 -3.18 5.21 4.66
N ILE A 110 -4.15 4.52 4.06
CA ILE A 110 -3.92 3.25 3.35
C ILE A 110 -2.93 3.39 2.18
N PHE A 111 -2.90 4.55 1.53
CA PHE A 111 -1.99 4.82 0.40
C PHE A 111 -0.54 5.04 0.86
N MET A 112 -0.31 5.22 2.17
CA MET A 112 1.03 5.30 2.76
C MET A 112 1.62 3.91 3.01
N ILE A 113 0.82 2.84 2.96
CA ILE A 113 1.28 1.48 3.18
C ILE A 113 1.96 0.93 1.91
N PRO A 114 3.15 0.30 2.01
CA PRO A 114 3.77 -0.34 0.85
C PRO A 114 2.94 -1.51 0.32
N TRP A 115 2.82 -1.63 -1.01
CA TRP A 115 2.00 -2.65 -1.69
C TRP A 115 2.18 -4.08 -1.15
N GLY A 116 3.42 -4.45 -0.82
CA GLY A 116 3.72 -5.78 -0.28
C GLY A 116 3.02 -6.10 1.04
N HIS A 117 2.71 -5.10 1.88
CA HIS A 117 1.94 -5.25 3.11
C HIS A 117 0.45 -5.40 2.79
N ILE A 118 -0.07 -4.56 1.89
CA ILE A 118 -1.47 -4.64 1.41
C ILE A 118 -1.77 -6.05 0.88
N VAL A 119 -0.86 -6.61 0.08
CA VAL A 119 -0.98 -7.99 -0.41
C VAL A 119 -1.01 -9.02 0.73
N GLN A 120 -0.25 -8.84 1.81
CA GLN A 120 -0.32 -9.78 2.96
C GLN A 120 -1.67 -9.68 3.67
N ILE A 121 -2.16 -8.46 3.87
CA ILE A 121 -3.45 -8.20 4.51
C ILE A 121 -4.57 -8.83 3.67
N ILE A 122 -4.59 -8.60 2.36
CA ILE A 122 -5.57 -9.23 1.45
C ILE A 122 -5.53 -10.76 1.56
N ASN A 123 -4.34 -11.37 1.54
CA ASN A 123 -4.23 -12.83 1.62
C ASN A 123 -4.74 -13.41 2.96
N LYS A 124 -4.48 -12.70 4.08
CA LYS A 124 -4.77 -13.19 5.44
C LYS A 124 -6.18 -12.84 5.91
N CYS A 125 -6.66 -11.64 5.58
CA CYS A 125 -7.98 -11.14 5.96
C CYS A 125 -9.07 -11.50 4.94
N LYS A 126 -8.71 -11.77 3.68
CA LYS A 126 -9.65 -12.10 2.60
C LYS A 126 -10.72 -11.00 2.44
N ASP A 127 -11.99 -11.33 2.61
CA ASP A 127 -13.12 -10.39 2.53
C ASP A 127 -13.50 -9.77 3.91
N ASP A 128 -12.74 -10.06 4.98
CA ASP A 128 -12.95 -9.46 6.31
C ASP A 128 -12.37 -8.05 6.37
N GLN A 129 -13.21 -7.07 6.00
CA GLN A 129 -12.85 -5.66 5.92
C GLN A 129 -12.46 -5.07 7.28
N GLU A 130 -13.17 -5.42 8.36
CA GLU A 130 -12.88 -4.87 9.70
C GLU A 130 -11.51 -5.35 10.19
N ARG A 131 -11.21 -6.64 10.03
CA ARG A 131 -9.89 -7.19 10.34
C ARG A 131 -8.81 -6.52 9.50
N ALA A 132 -9.07 -6.32 8.22
CA ALA A 132 -8.10 -5.69 7.32
C ALA A 132 -7.80 -4.23 7.74
N LEU A 133 -8.83 -3.43 8.04
CA LEU A 133 -8.68 -2.05 8.54
C LEU A 133 -7.92 -2.00 9.87
N PHE A 134 -8.18 -2.94 10.78
CA PHE A 134 -7.43 -3.05 12.03
C PHE A 134 -5.92 -3.21 11.79
N TYR A 135 -5.51 -4.12 10.90
CA TYR A 135 -4.09 -4.33 10.61
C TYR A 135 -3.45 -3.17 9.85
N ILE A 136 -4.21 -2.45 9.01
CA ILE A 136 -3.76 -1.20 8.37
C ILE A 136 -3.43 -0.16 9.44
N HIS A 137 -4.37 0.16 10.33
CA HIS A 137 -4.15 1.14 11.39
C HIS A 137 -2.97 0.76 12.27
N LYS A 138 -2.89 -0.51 12.71
CA LYS A 138 -1.78 -0.97 13.54
C LYS A 138 -0.43 -0.89 12.82
N THR A 139 -0.40 -1.16 11.52
CA THR A 139 0.82 -1.04 10.70
C THR A 139 1.33 0.40 10.67
N ILE A 140 0.43 1.37 10.52
CA ILE A 140 0.76 2.80 10.45
C ILE A 140 1.15 3.32 11.83
N GLU A 141 0.30 3.09 12.84
CA GLU A 141 0.51 3.52 14.23
C GLU A 141 1.87 3.05 14.77
N ASN A 142 2.25 1.80 14.49
CA ASN A 142 3.44 1.17 15.06
C ASN A 142 4.61 1.07 14.07
N ASN A 143 4.48 1.64 12.86
CA ASN A 143 5.48 1.55 11.79
C ASN A 143 5.97 0.10 11.55
N TRP A 144 5.03 -0.86 11.47
CA TRP A 144 5.41 -2.26 11.33
C TRP A 144 6.11 -2.53 10.00
N SER A 145 7.24 -3.23 10.07
CA SER A 145 7.83 -3.84 8.89
C SER A 145 6.94 -4.98 8.39
N ARG A 146 7.13 -5.39 7.13
CA ARG A 146 6.36 -6.49 6.52
C ARG A 146 6.49 -7.79 7.32
N ALA A 147 7.65 -8.05 7.90
CA ALA A 147 7.89 -9.23 8.72
C ALA A 147 7.12 -9.16 10.05
N VAL A 148 7.09 -7.99 10.69
CA VAL A 148 6.34 -7.78 11.93
C VAL A 148 4.84 -7.88 11.68
N LEU A 149 4.34 -7.26 10.61
CA LEU A 149 2.95 -7.39 10.17
C LEU A 149 2.57 -8.86 9.97
N LEU A 150 3.39 -9.64 9.26
CA LEU A 150 3.14 -11.06 9.04
C LEU A 150 3.03 -11.85 10.35
N ASN A 151 3.96 -11.62 11.28
CA ASN A 151 3.91 -12.26 12.59
C ASN A 151 2.59 -11.96 13.32
N PHE A 152 2.09 -10.73 13.27
CA PHE A 152 0.82 -10.38 13.92
C PHE A 152 -0.42 -10.89 13.17
N LEU A 153 -0.37 -10.98 11.84
CA LEU A 153 -1.42 -11.58 11.02
C LEU A 153 -1.59 -13.08 11.31
N ASP A 154 -0.52 -13.75 11.76
CA ASP A 154 -0.52 -15.16 12.15
C ASP A 154 -0.93 -15.40 13.62
N THR A 155 -1.37 -14.35 14.34
CA THR A 155 -1.83 -14.43 15.74
C THR A 155 -3.26 -13.95 15.89
N ASP A 156 -3.87 -14.24 17.04
CA ASP A 156 -5.21 -13.75 17.42
C ASP A 156 -5.19 -12.29 17.93
N LEU A 157 -4.35 -11.42 17.35
CA LEU A 157 -4.25 -10.03 17.80
C LEU A 157 -5.55 -9.27 17.55
N TYR A 158 -6.17 -9.45 16.39
CA TYR A 158 -7.44 -8.81 16.05
C TYR A 158 -8.57 -9.26 16.96
N GLU A 159 -8.61 -10.53 17.32
CA GLU A 159 -9.63 -11.10 18.20
C GLU A 159 -9.48 -10.56 19.63
N ARG A 160 -8.23 -10.30 20.08
CA ARG A 160 -7.94 -9.75 21.42
C ARG A 160 -8.13 -8.24 21.52
N GLN A 161 -7.86 -7.48 20.45
CA GLN A 161 -7.81 -6.01 20.51
C GLN A 161 -8.77 -5.32 19.53
N GLY A 162 -9.08 -5.94 18.40
CA GLY A 162 -9.83 -5.34 17.29
C GLY A 162 -11.35 -5.51 17.40
N LYS A 163 -11.84 -6.69 17.81
CA LYS A 163 -13.30 -6.94 17.92
C LYS A 163 -14.03 -6.02 18.91
N VAL A 164 -13.36 -5.61 19.98
CA VAL A 164 -13.97 -4.76 21.03
C VAL A 164 -14.15 -3.32 20.55
N LEU A 165 -13.23 -2.79 19.73
CA LEU A 165 -13.26 -1.40 19.25
C LEU A 165 -14.37 -1.14 18.22
N PHE A 166 -14.64 -2.09 17.32
CA PHE A 166 -15.65 -1.91 16.26
C PHE A 166 -17.10 -2.04 16.77
N VAL A 167 -17.34 -2.88 17.79
CA VAL A 167 -18.66 -2.99 18.45
C VAL A 167 -19.05 -1.69 19.16
N THR A 168 -18.08 -0.95 19.72
CA THR A 168 -18.37 0.32 20.41
C THR A 168 -18.66 1.48 19.44
N LEU A 169 -18.02 1.49 18.27
CA LEU A 169 -18.21 2.56 17.25
C LEU A 169 -19.55 2.48 16.50
N HIS A 170 -20.18 1.30 16.43
CA HIS A 170 -21.48 1.11 15.77
C HIS A 170 -22.67 1.04 16.75
N ALA A 171 -22.42 1.18 18.06
CA ALA A 171 -23.43 1.18 19.12
C ALA A 171 -23.72 2.59 19.67
N SER A 172 -23.21 3.65 19.03
CA SER A 172 -23.38 5.06 19.42
C SER A 172 -24.12 5.86 18.35
#